data_AF-A0A842TQ99-F1
#
_entry.id   AF-A0A842TQ99-F1
#
_cell.length_a   1.000
_cell.length_b   1.000
_cell.length_c   1.000
_cell.angle_alpha   90.00
_cell.angle_beta   90.00
_cell.angle_gamma   90.00
#
_symmetry.space_group_name_H-M   'P 1'
#
loop_
_entity.id
_entity.type
_entity.pdbx_description
1 polymer ?
#
loop_
_entity_poly.entity_id
_entity_poly.type
_entity_poly.pdbx_seq_one_letter_code
_entity_poly.pdbx_strand_id
1 'polypeptide(L)' 'MEWTNNSAINYTIDTSITGTFNYTIQFNNSIGIWGNTDSVIVTVIAEPITPIPGFQGLIALIGLITITILLRRKQRYLT' A
#
# COMPACT_ATOMS: atom_id res chain seq x y z
N MET A 1 22.01 -10.96 29.16
CA MET A 1 22.20 -9.79 28.28
C MET A 1 21.70 -8.60 29.05
N GLU A 2 22.54 -7.59 29.23
CA GLU A 2 22.13 -6.34 29.85
C GLU A 2 21.48 -5.44 28.80
N TRP A 3 20.45 -4.68 29.19
CA TRP A 3 19.85 -3.68 28.33
C TRP A 3 20.84 -2.54 28.11
N THR A 4 21.10 -2.17 26.86
CA THR A 4 21.94 -1.02 26.53
C THR A 4 21.08 0.23 26.45
N ASN A 5 21.31 1.18 27.35
CA ASN A 5 20.59 2.46 27.30
C ASN A 5 20.70 3.11 25.92
N ASN A 6 19.61 3.75 25.49
CA ASN A 6 19.54 4.46 24.20
C ASN A 6 19.70 3.56 22.96
N SER A 7 19.59 2.23 23.10
CA SER A 7 19.52 1.33 21.95
C SER A 7 18.14 1.42 21.29
N ALA A 8 18.10 1.52 19.95
CA ALA A 8 16.86 1.40 19.20
C ALA A 8 16.31 -0.03 19.29
N ILE A 9 15.00 -0.15 19.51
CA ILE A 9 14.27 -1.43 19.41
C ILE A 9 13.61 -1.45 18.04
N ASN A 10 14.03 -2.39 17.19
CA ASN A 10 13.42 -2.59 15.88
C ASN A 10 12.39 -3.72 15.97
N TYR A 11 11.12 -3.41 15.77
CA TYR A 11 10.03 -4.37 15.75
C TYR A 11 9.21 -4.19 14.46
N THR A 12 8.96 -5.29 13.74
CA THR A 12 8.18 -5.26 12.50
C THR A 12 6.69 -5.25 12.82
N ILE A 13 5.97 -4.34 12.17
CA ILE A 13 4.52 -4.19 12.29
C ILE A 13 3.87 -4.87 11.08
N ASP A 14 2.76 -5.57 11.29
CA ASP A 14 1.95 -6.08 10.18
C ASP A 14 1.25 -4.91 9.47
N THR A 15 1.56 -4.74 8.19
CA THR A 15 1.02 -3.68 7.32
C THR A 15 0.10 -4.24 6.22
N SER A 16 -0.27 -5.52 6.29
CA SER A 16 -1.12 -6.18 5.28
C SER A 16 -2.57 -5.68 5.29
N ILE A 17 -3.02 -5.09 6.40
CA ILE A 17 -4.39 -4.60 6.59
C ILE A 17 -4.32 -3.12 7.01
N THR A 18 -5.13 -2.28 6.36
CA THR A 18 -5.26 -0.87 6.74
C THR A 18 -6.07 -0.72 8.02
N GLY A 19 -5.68 0.25 8.86
CA GLY A 19 -6.35 0.49 10.13
C GLY A 19 -5.49 1.22 11.14
N THR A 20 -6.08 1.48 12.30
CA THR A 20 -5.40 2.04 13.47
C THR A 20 -5.23 0.94 14.51
N PHE A 21 -4.01 0.73 14.94
CA PHE A 21 -3.62 -0.34 15.84
C PHE A 21 -2.96 0.25 17.09
N ASN A 22 -3.36 -0.25 18.26
CA ASN A 22 -2.75 0.12 19.53
C ASN A 22 -1.78 -0.98 19.97
N TYR A 23 -0.49 -0.66 20.01
CA TYR A 23 0.58 -1.57 20.43
C TYR A 23 1.06 -1.22 21.84
N THR A 24 1.19 -2.22 22.71
CA THR A 24 1.72 -2.04 24.07
C THR A 24 3.19 -2.41 24.13
N ILE A 25 4.00 -1.49 24.65
CA ILE A 25 5.41 -1.72 24.97
C ILE A 25 5.48 -2.26 26.40
N GLN A 26 6.11 -3.43 26.54
CA GLN A 26 6.36 -4.08 27.83
C GLN A 26 7.84 -4.45 27.94
N PHE A 27 8.41 -4.32 29.13
CA PHE A 27 9.77 -4.75 29.41
C PHE A 27 9.87 -5.32 30.82
N ASN A 28 10.77 -6.29 30.99
CA ASN A 28 11.16 -6.83 32.28
C ASN A 28 12.67 -6.74 32.47
N ASN A 29 13.12 -6.76 33.72
CA ASN A 29 14.55 -6.85 34.04
C ASN A 29 15.00 -8.32 34.11
N SER A 30 16.30 -8.54 34.33
CA SER A 30 16.93 -9.88 34.38
C SER A 30 16.41 -10.78 35.51
N ILE A 31 15.75 -10.20 36.52
CA ILE A 31 15.11 -10.94 37.64
C ILE A 31 13.60 -11.11 37.45
N GLY A 32 13.07 -10.77 36.26
CA GLY A 32 11.67 -11.02 35.88
C GLY A 32 10.65 -10.00 36.38
N ILE A 33 11.09 -8.86 36.93
CA ILE A 33 10.19 -7.78 37.36
C ILE A 33 9.80 -6.94 36.14
N TRP A 34 8.49 -6.81 35.93
CA TRP A 34 7.91 -5.97 34.88
C TRP A 34 8.00 -4.49 35.25
N GLY A 35 8.41 -3.67 34.27
CA GLY A 35 8.36 -2.22 34.38
C GLY A 35 6.99 -1.65 33.99
N ASN A 36 6.90 -0.32 33.99
CA ASN A 36 5.71 0.37 33.49
C ASN A 36 5.52 0.12 31.99
N THR A 37 4.28 -0.10 31.58
CA THR A 37 3.93 -0.25 30.18
C THR A 37 3.70 1.11 29.52
N ASP A 38 3.97 1.21 28.23
CA ASP A 38 3.59 2.34 27.40
C ASP A 38 2.80 1.87 26.16
N SER A 39 2.14 2.77 25.45
CA SER A 39 1.35 2.43 24.27
C SER A 39 1.67 3.34 23.09
N VAL A 40 1.76 2.74 21.90
CA VAL A 40 1.99 3.43 20.63
C VAL A 40 0.83 3.15 19.70
N ILE A 41 0.26 4.22 19.14
CA ILE A 41 -0.78 4.15 18.13
C ILE A 41 -0.13 4.18 16.76
N VAL A 42 -0.38 3.16 15.94
CA VAL A 42 0.13 3.05 14.58
C VAL A 42 -1.04 3.02 13.59
N THR A 43 -0.94 3.85 12.56
CA THR A 43 -1.96 3.92 11.50
C THR A 43 -1.37 3.41 10.19
N VAL A 44 -1.93 2.33 9.67
CA VAL A 44 -1.60 1.77 8.36
C VAL A 44 -2.61 2.32 7.35
N ILE A 45 -2.10 3.09 6.38
CA ILE A 45 -2.89 3.68 5.30
C ILE A 45 -2.58 2.99 3.97
N ALA A 46 -3.58 2.91 3.09
CA ALA A 46 -3.35 2.44 1.73
C ALA A 46 -2.50 3.45 0.97
N GLU A 47 -1.62 2.95 0.10
CA GLU A 47 -0.94 3.83 -0.85
C GLU A 47 -1.96 4.48 -1.79
N PRO A 48 -1.79 5.77 -2.12
CA PRO A 48 -2.66 6.43 -3.06
C PRO A 48 -2.51 5.77 -4.44
N ILE A 49 -3.64 5.39 -5.04
CA ILE A 49 -3.69 4.99 -6.44
C ILE A 49 -3.33 6.20 -7.32
N THR A 50 -2.09 6.23 -7.82
CA THR A 50 -1.71 7.19 -8.84
C THR A 50 -2.15 6.66 -10.21
N PRO A 51 -2.95 7.42 -10.99
CA PRO A 51 -3.27 7.01 -12.35
C PRO A 51 -1.98 6.86 -13.15
N ILE A 52 -1.77 5.71 -13.81
CA ILE A 52 -0.63 5.51 -14.69
C ILE A 52 -0.75 6.51 -15.85
N PRO A 53 0.16 7.49 -15.97
CA PRO A 53 0.12 8.44 -17.07
C PRO A 53 0.24 7.70 -18.40
N GLY A 54 -0.74 7.87 -19.29
CA GLY A 54 -0.75 7.22 -20.61
C GLY A 54 -1.67 6.01 -20.77
N PHE A 55 -2.18 5.41 -19.67
CA PHE A 55 -3.14 4.29 -19.79
C PHE A 55 -4.44 4.73 -20.47
N GLN A 56 -4.91 5.94 -20.17
CA GLN A 56 -6.06 6.57 -20.84
C GLN A 56 -5.80 6.82 -22.33
N GLY A 57 -4.56 7.21 -22.68
CA GLY A 57 -4.15 7.41 -24.07
C GLY A 57 -4.14 6.11 -24.88
N LEU A 58 -3.71 5.01 -24.26
CA LEU A 58 -3.70 3.69 -24.89
C LEU A 58 -5.13 3.18 -25.18
N ILE A 59 -6.04 3.31 -24.21
CA ILE A 59 -7.46 2.92 -24.39
C ILE A 59 -8.11 3.78 -25.49
N ALA A 60 -7.86 5.09 -25.50
CA ALA A 60 -8.36 5.97 -26.55
C ALA A 60 -7.83 5.59 -27.94
N LEU A 61 -6.53 5.26 -28.05
CA LEU A 61 -5.93 4.85 -29.32
C LEU A 61 -6.52 3.52 -29.83
N ILE A 62 -6.71 2.53 -28.96
CA ILE A 62 -7.37 1.26 -29.31
C ILE A 62 -8.81 1.51 -29.76
N GLY A 63 -9.54 2.39 -29.07
CA GLY A 63 -10.88 2.82 -29.45
C GLY A 63 -10.90 3.46 -30.85
N LEU A 64 -9.97 4.37 -31.15
CA LEU A 64 -9.87 5.00 -32.47
C LEU A 64 -9.54 4.00 -33.57
N ILE A 65 -8.59 3.08 -33.34
CA ILE A 65 -8.23 2.04 -34.32
C ILE A 65 -9.44 1.13 -34.60
N THR A 66 -10.14 0.68 -33.57
CA THR A 66 -11.31 -0.19 -33.71
C THR A 66 -12.45 0.49 -34.47
N ILE A 67 -12.77 1.76 -34.14
CA ILE A 67 -13.75 2.57 -34.89
C ILE A 67 -13.34 2.69 -36.35
N THR A 68 -12.06 2.99 -36.63
CA THR A 68 -11.56 3.16 -38.00
C THR A 68 -11.70 1.87 -38.81
N ILE A 69 -11.40 0.71 -38.21
CA ILE A 69 -11.55 -0.61 -38.86
C ILE A 69 -13.03 -0.90 -39.15
N LEU A 70 -13.93 -0.62 -38.22
CA LEU A 70 -15.37 -0.84 -38.39
C LEU A 70 -15.96 0.04 -39.50
N LEU A 71 -15.56 1.31 -39.55
CA LEU A 71 -15.99 2.24 -40.61
C LEU A 71 -15.49 1.80 -41.98
N ARG A 72 -14.22 1.38 -42.10
CA ARG A 72 -13.67 0.84 -43.36
C ARG A 72 -14.37 -0.44 -43.80
N ARG A 73 -14.72 -1.33 -42.87
CA ARG A 73 -15.50 -2.54 -43.19
C ARG A 73 -16.90 -2.17 -43.71
N LYS A 74 -17.61 -1.25 -43.05
CA LYS A 74 -18.94 -0.79 -43.47
C LYS A 74 -18.93 -0.20 -44.88
N GLN A 75 -17.93 0.62 -45.22
CA GLN A 75 -17.83 1.23 -46.56
C GLN A 75 -17.67 0.18 -47.67
N ARG A 76 -16.94 -0.92 -47.43
CA ARG A 76 -16.78 -2.00 -48.41
C ARG A 76 -18.06 -2.80 -48.70
N TYR A 77 -19.07 -2.74 -47.83
CA TYR A 77 -20.36 -3.39 -48.08
C TYR A 77 -21.34 -2.52 -48.88
N LEU A 78 -20.99 -1.25 -49.11
CA LEU A 78 -21.87 -0.25 -49.75
C LEU A 78 -21.43 0.10 -51.18
N THR A 79 -20.36 -0.54 -51.69
CA THR A 79 -19.84 -0.47 -53.07
C THR A 79 -19.87 -1.85 -53.67
#